data_AF-A0A2A1ZQI9-F1
#
_entry.id   AF-A0A2A1ZQI9-F1
#
_cell.length_a   1.000
_cell.length_b   1.000
_cell.length_c   1.000
_cell.angle_alpha   90.00
_cell.angle_beta   90.00
_cell.angle_gamma   90.00
#
_symmetry.space_group_name_H-M   'P 1'
#
loop_
_entity.id
_entity.type
_entity.pdbx_description
1 polymer ?
#
loop_
_entity_poly.entity_id
_entity_poly.type
_entity_poly.pdbx_seq_one_letter_code
_entity_poly.pdbx_strand_id
1 'polypeptide(L)'
;MITIITGKINSGKTTYIKNLYQKDKKGDGVISIKEMIDNTVDNYQSLHLKSNQIFSQVLRNTHTLNEDEIICQIGPYNFLESGLVQSSKLFHQMIDNFISPIYIDEIGLLELDDKHYHNIFKELIKSGLDIVFTVRTDLLDQIIKKYNIKEPKIIRI
;
A
#
# COMPACT_ATOMS: atom_id res chain seq x y z
N MET A 1 5.32 -8.34 14.59
CA MET A 1 6.19 -9.00 13.58
C MET A 1 6.03 -8.30 12.24
N ILE A 2 7.11 -8.00 11.52
CA ILE A 2 7.04 -7.37 10.19
C ILE A 2 7.35 -8.40 9.11
N THR A 3 6.42 -8.57 8.17
CA THR A 3 6.58 -9.41 6.98
C THR A 3 6.64 -8.52 5.73
N ILE A 4 7.67 -8.72 4.93
CA ILE A 4 7.90 -7.98 3.69
C ILE A 4 7.77 -8.93 2.51
N ILE A 5 6.81 -8.66 1.63
CA ILE A 5 6.62 -9.36 0.37
C ILE A 5 7.33 -8.56 -0.72
N THR A 6 8.32 -9.15 -1.36
CA THR A 6 9.15 -8.46 -2.35
C THR A 6 9.21 -9.18 -3.68
N GLY A 7 9.29 -8.42 -4.76
CA GLY A 7 9.31 -8.92 -6.13
C GLY A 7 9.38 -7.77 -7.14
N LYS A 8 9.52 -8.10 -8.42
CA LYS A 8 9.51 -7.12 -9.51
C LYS A 8 8.12 -6.49 -9.70
N ILE A 9 8.02 -5.49 -10.57
CA ILE A 9 6.72 -5.00 -11.04
C ILE A 9 5.96 -6.18 -11.69
N ASN A 10 4.64 -6.25 -11.47
CA ASN A 10 3.78 -7.32 -12.00
C ASN A 10 4.13 -8.76 -11.55
N SER A 11 4.95 -8.96 -10.51
CA SER A 11 5.26 -10.31 -10.04
C SER A 11 4.14 -11.00 -9.25
N GLY A 12 3.01 -10.32 -8.99
CA GLY A 12 1.88 -10.88 -8.24
C GLY A 12 1.89 -10.61 -6.74
N LYS A 13 2.69 -9.65 -6.27
CA LYS A 13 2.75 -9.19 -4.86
C LYS A 13 1.37 -8.90 -4.24
N THR A 14 0.57 -8.05 -4.88
CA THR A 14 -0.81 -7.71 -4.47
C THR A 14 -1.68 -8.97 -4.38
N THR A 15 -1.60 -9.85 -5.39
CA THR A 15 -2.33 -11.12 -5.41
C THR A 15 -1.92 -12.02 -4.24
N TYR A 16 -0.62 -12.04 -3.90
CA TYR A 16 -0.13 -12.77 -2.74
C TYR A 16 -0.71 -12.23 -1.42
N ILE A 17 -0.71 -10.91 -1.20
CA ILE A 17 -1.37 -10.32 -0.01
C ILE A 17 -2.85 -10.72 0.03
N LYS A 18 -3.56 -10.55 -1.08
CA LYS A 18 -5.00 -10.86 -1.16
C LYS A 18 -5.26 -12.33 -0.80
N ASN A 19 -4.47 -13.25 -1.34
CA ASN A 19 -4.60 -14.69 -1.05
C ASN A 19 -4.24 -15.01 0.40
N LEU A 20 -3.21 -14.37 0.95
CA LEU A 20 -2.81 -14.52 2.35
C LEU A 20 -3.93 -14.09 3.29
N TYR A 21 -4.53 -12.93 3.05
CA TYR A 21 -5.70 -12.47 3.79
C TYR A 21 -6.89 -13.41 3.62
N GLN A 22 -7.18 -13.87 2.40
CA GLN A 22 -8.32 -14.73 2.12
C GLN A 22 -8.24 -16.10 2.78
N LYS A 23 -7.03 -16.64 2.97
CA LYS A 23 -6.80 -17.96 3.57
C LYS A 23 -7.37 -18.05 4.98
N ASP A 24 -7.06 -17.05 5.82
CA ASP A 24 -7.36 -17.09 7.25
C ASP A 24 -8.36 -16.00 7.69
N LYS A 25 -8.69 -15.04 6.80
CA LYS A 25 -9.54 -13.86 7.05
C LYS A 25 -9.17 -13.08 8.32
N LYS A 26 -7.91 -13.18 8.71
CA LYS A 26 -7.34 -12.56 9.91
C LYS A 26 -6.69 -11.22 9.56
N GLY A 27 -6.90 -10.24 10.42
CA GLY A 27 -6.40 -8.88 10.24
C GLY A 27 -7.28 -8.06 9.31
N ASP A 28 -6.70 -6.98 8.79
CA ASP A 28 -7.34 -6.07 7.84
C ASP A 28 -6.29 -5.25 7.10
N GLY A 29 -6.65 -4.52 6.06
CA GLY A 29 -5.72 -3.66 5.36
C GLY A 29 -6.28 -3.05 4.08
N VAL A 30 -5.42 -2.29 3.41
CA VAL A 30 -5.73 -1.68 2.12
C VAL A 30 -4.69 -2.15 1.11
N ILE A 31 -5.16 -2.68 -0.02
CA ILE A 31 -4.31 -3.12 -1.12
C ILE A 31 -4.60 -2.34 -2.40
N SER A 32 -3.61 -2.28 -3.31
CA SER A 32 -3.72 -1.54 -4.56
C SER A 32 -4.10 -2.48 -5.69
N ILE A 33 -5.31 -2.32 -6.25
CA ILE A 33 -5.75 -3.06 -7.43
C ILE A 33 -5.54 -2.19 -8.67
N LYS A 34 -4.90 -2.76 -9.69
CA LYS A 34 -4.70 -2.09 -10.97
C LYS A 34 -5.91 -2.28 -11.88
N GLU A 35 -6.33 -1.21 -12.52
CA GLU A 35 -7.27 -1.24 -13.63
C GLU A 35 -6.49 -1.07 -14.94
N MET A 36 -6.75 -1.96 -15.90
CA MET A 36 -6.08 -1.96 -17.20
C MET A 36 -7.09 -1.52 -18.26
N ILE A 37 -6.70 -0.56 -19.09
CA ILE A 37 -7.37 -0.26 -20.36
C ILE A 37 -6.39 -0.60 -21.48
N ASP A 38 -6.82 -1.52 -22.35
CA ASP A 38 -5.97 -2.19 -23.33
C ASP A 38 -4.72 -2.80 -22.67
N ASN A 39 -3.53 -2.35 -23.07
CA ASN A 39 -2.24 -2.81 -22.55
C ASN A 39 -1.59 -1.82 -21.58
N THR A 40 -2.34 -0.84 -21.10
CA THR A 40 -1.82 0.19 -20.19
C THR A 40 -2.56 0.18 -18.86
N VAL A 41 -1.83 0.43 -17.77
CA VAL A 41 -2.47 0.70 -16.49
C VAL A 41 -3.15 2.05 -16.59
N ASP A 42 -4.45 2.06 -16.40
CA ASP A 42 -5.27 3.26 -16.46
C ASP A 42 -5.34 3.95 -15.09
N ASN A 43 -5.57 3.18 -14.04
CA ASN A 43 -5.63 3.70 -12.69
C ASN A 43 -5.27 2.60 -11.66
N TYR A 44 -5.04 3.04 -10.42
CA TYR A 44 -4.97 2.16 -9.26
C TYR A 44 -6.06 2.56 -8.26
N GLN A 45 -6.80 1.56 -7.82
CA GLN A 45 -7.82 1.71 -6.79
C GLN A 45 -7.32 1.07 -5.50
N SER A 46 -7.65 1.70 -4.38
CA SER A 46 -7.50 1.09 -3.06
C SER A 46 -8.70 0.17 -2.79
N LEU A 47 -8.42 -1.05 -2.33
CA LEU A 47 -9.41 -2.02 -1.87
C LEU A 47 -9.22 -2.26 -0.37
N HIS A 48 -10.23 -1.94 0.43
CA HIS A 48 -10.29 -2.30 1.83
C HIS A 48 -10.64 -3.79 1.97
N LEU A 49 -9.73 -4.57 2.55
CA LEU A 49 -9.82 -6.04 2.58
C LEU A 49 -11.04 -6.57 3.35
N LYS A 50 -11.41 -5.93 4.47
CA LYS A 50 -12.53 -6.39 5.31
C LYS A 50 -13.89 -6.11 4.68
N SER A 51 -14.11 -4.90 4.17
CA SER A 51 -15.42 -4.46 3.66
C SER A 51 -15.60 -4.72 2.15
N ASN A 52 -14.50 -4.93 1.42
CA ASN A 52 -14.43 -4.85 -0.03
C ASN A 52 -14.79 -3.47 -0.61
N GLN A 53 -14.78 -2.41 0.19
CA GLN A 53 -14.94 -1.05 -0.31
C GLN A 53 -13.77 -0.69 -1.22
N ILE A 54 -14.09 -0.08 -2.36
CA ILE A 54 -13.13 0.39 -3.36
C ILE A 54 -13.19 1.92 -3.42
N PHE A 55 -12.04 2.56 -3.56
CA PHE A 55 -11.93 4.00 -3.78
C PHE A 55 -10.71 4.32 -4.63
N SER A 56 -10.80 5.39 -5.44
CA SER A 56 -9.71 5.83 -6.31
C SER A 56 -8.53 6.32 -5.48
N GLN A 57 -7.32 5.93 -5.89
CA GLN A 57 -6.10 6.38 -5.23
C GLN A 57 -5.12 7.02 -6.22
N VAL A 58 -5.02 6.45 -7.41
CA VAL A 58 -4.10 6.90 -8.43
C VAL A 58 -4.81 6.92 -9.77
N LEU A 59 -4.76 8.05 -10.46
CA LEU A 59 -5.27 8.19 -11.81
C LEU A 59 -4.12 8.48 -12.76
N ARG A 60 -4.21 7.97 -13.99
CA ARG A 60 -3.31 8.43 -15.05
C ARG A 60 -3.63 9.88 -15.40
N ASN A 61 -2.61 10.66 -15.77
CA ASN A 61 -2.72 12.08 -16.10
C ASN A 61 -3.56 12.41 -17.35
N THR A 62 -4.04 11.39 -18.07
CA THR A 62 -5.01 11.51 -19.16
C THR A 62 -6.44 11.67 -18.66
N HIS A 63 -6.71 11.40 -17.39
CA HIS A 63 -8.02 11.60 -16.78
C HIS A 63 -8.26 13.06 -16.46
N THR A 64 -9.48 13.54 -16.70
CA THR A 64 -9.95 14.80 -16.15
C THR A 64 -10.13 14.62 -14.65
N LEU A 65 -9.39 15.40 -13.87
CA LEU A 65 -9.58 15.43 -12.43
C LEU A 65 -10.88 16.16 -12.14
N ASN A 66 -11.78 15.48 -11.44
CA ASN A 66 -12.79 16.19 -10.64
C ASN A 66 -12.05 16.86 -9.46
N GLU A 67 -12.72 17.71 -8.68
CA GLU A 67 -12.20 18.62 -7.64
C GLU A 67 -11.18 18.09 -6.59
N ASP A 68 -10.74 16.83 -6.70
CA ASP A 68 -9.69 16.19 -5.91
C ASP A 68 -8.29 16.75 -6.18
N GLU A 69 -7.51 16.88 -5.12
CA GLU A 69 -6.17 17.45 -5.15
C GLU A 69 -5.13 16.37 -5.50
N ILE A 70 -4.14 16.73 -6.32
CA ILE A 70 -2.99 15.86 -6.60
C ILE A 70 -1.91 16.12 -5.55
N ILE A 71 -1.67 15.15 -4.68
CA ILE A 71 -0.63 15.29 -3.64
C ILE A 71 0.78 14.99 -4.15
N CYS A 72 0.91 14.14 -5.17
CA CYS A 72 2.17 13.86 -5.85
C CYS A 72 1.96 13.14 -7.18
N GLN A 73 3.03 13.06 -7.98
CA GLN A 73 3.02 12.39 -9.28
C GLN A 73 4.26 11.49 -9.44
N ILE A 74 4.07 10.28 -9.98
CA ILE A 74 5.16 9.41 -10.45
C ILE A 74 4.90 9.05 -11.90
N GLY A 75 5.78 9.51 -12.80
CA GLY A 75 5.58 9.31 -14.24
C GLY A 75 4.22 9.83 -14.68
N PRO A 76 3.38 9.05 -15.38
CA PRO A 76 2.06 9.50 -15.81
C PRO A 76 0.98 9.38 -14.72
N TYR A 77 1.31 9.01 -13.48
CA TYR A 77 0.34 8.66 -12.45
C TYR A 77 0.24 9.74 -11.37
N ASN A 78 -0.96 10.30 -11.21
CA ASN A 78 -1.32 11.30 -10.21
C ASN A 78 -1.94 10.61 -8.99
N PHE A 79 -1.40 10.88 -7.80
CA PHE A 79 -1.91 10.36 -6.54
C PHE A 79 -2.91 11.36 -5.95
N LEU A 80 -4.08 10.87 -5.58
CA LEU A 80 -5.21 11.66 -5.11
C LEU A 80 -5.16 11.86 -3.60
N GLU A 81 -5.44 13.09 -3.15
CA GLU A 81 -5.54 13.40 -1.71
C GLU A 81 -6.64 12.58 -1.05
N SER A 82 -7.83 12.52 -1.67
CA SER A 82 -8.98 11.80 -1.10
C SER A 82 -8.66 10.33 -0.81
N GLY A 83 -7.93 9.67 -1.72
CA GLY A 83 -7.49 8.29 -1.58
C GLY A 83 -6.52 8.11 -0.41
N LEU A 84 -5.55 9.01 -0.24
CA LEU A 84 -4.62 8.99 0.90
C LEU A 84 -5.35 9.24 2.23
N VAL A 85 -6.24 10.22 2.28
CA VAL A 85 -7.02 10.55 3.50
C VAL A 85 -7.88 9.37 3.92
N GLN A 86 -8.58 8.76 2.98
CA GLN A 86 -9.47 7.63 3.25
C GLN A 86 -8.69 6.39 3.73
N SER A 87 -7.60 6.03 3.05
CA SER A 87 -6.74 4.90 3.44
C SER A 87 -6.06 5.14 4.80
N SER A 88 -5.55 6.35 5.05
CA SER A 88 -4.94 6.71 6.35
C SER A 88 -5.95 6.60 7.49
N LYS A 89 -7.19 7.05 7.28
CA LYS A 89 -8.28 6.88 8.26
C LYS A 89 -8.51 5.40 8.60
N LEU A 90 -8.54 4.52 7.59
CA LEU A 90 -8.69 3.08 7.80
C LEU A 90 -7.52 2.51 8.60
N PHE A 91 -6.28 2.90 8.31
CA PHE A 91 -5.12 2.43 9.06
C PHE A 91 -5.12 2.91 10.52
N HIS A 92 -5.48 4.16 10.79
CA HIS A 92 -5.63 4.64 12.18
C HIS A 92 -6.68 3.82 12.94
N GLN A 93 -7.83 3.55 12.32
CA GLN A 93 -8.85 2.68 12.91
C GLN A 93 -8.31 1.28 13.22
N MET A 94 -7.47 0.71 12.35
CA MET A 94 -6.84 -0.59 12.60
C MET A 94 -5.87 -0.54 13.78
N ILE A 95 -5.08 0.53 13.89
CA ILE A 95 -4.16 0.75 15.02
C ILE A 95 -4.96 0.89 16.33
N ASP A 96 -5.95 1.77 16.36
CA ASP A 96 -6.75 2.07 17.56
C ASP A 96 -7.52 0.84 18.08
N ASN A 97 -7.93 -0.04 17.17
CA ASN A 97 -8.63 -1.29 17.49
C ASN A 97 -7.70 -2.50 17.62
N PHE A 98 -6.38 -2.31 17.63
CA PHE A 98 -5.37 -3.37 17.75
C PHE A 98 -5.55 -4.52 16.73
N ILE A 99 -5.98 -4.19 15.51
CA ILE A 99 -6.20 -5.17 14.45
C ILE A 99 -4.84 -5.69 13.97
N SER A 100 -4.69 -7.02 13.89
CA SER A 100 -3.43 -7.65 13.52
C SER A 100 -3.66 -8.97 12.74
N PRO A 101 -2.96 -9.19 11.61
CA PRO A 101 -2.00 -8.29 10.97
C PRO A 101 -2.65 -7.13 10.19
N ILE A 102 -1.89 -6.07 9.93
CA ILE A 102 -2.26 -4.98 9.03
C ILE A 102 -1.59 -5.17 7.68
N TYR A 103 -2.38 -5.20 6.60
CA TYR A 103 -1.88 -5.32 5.22
C TYR A 103 -1.80 -3.96 4.53
N ILE A 104 -0.66 -3.62 3.94
CA ILE A 104 -0.46 -2.39 3.16
C ILE A 104 0.36 -2.68 1.90
N ASP A 105 -0.14 -2.27 0.74
CA ASP A 105 0.48 -2.57 -0.56
C ASP A 105 1.26 -1.37 -1.10
N GLU A 106 2.28 -1.65 -1.92
CA GLU A 106 3.08 -0.69 -2.69
C GLU A 106 3.84 0.37 -1.87
N ILE A 107 4.44 -0.02 -0.73
CA ILE A 107 5.44 0.82 -0.04
C ILE A 107 6.70 0.92 -0.90
N GLY A 108 7.12 2.14 -1.26
CA GLY A 108 8.23 2.31 -2.19
C GLY A 108 8.78 3.72 -2.30
N LEU A 109 8.89 4.22 -3.53
CA LEU A 109 9.62 5.46 -3.86
C LEU A 109 9.06 6.69 -3.15
N LEU A 110 7.73 6.82 -3.05
CA LEU A 110 7.10 7.96 -2.39
C LEU A 110 7.43 7.97 -0.90
N GLU A 111 7.34 6.81 -0.26
CA GLU A 111 7.64 6.65 1.15
C GLU A 111 9.14 6.83 1.43
N LEU A 112 10.02 6.53 0.46
CA LEU A 112 11.45 6.87 0.52
C LEU A 112 11.72 8.38 0.42
N ASP A 113 10.79 9.15 -0.14
CA ASP A 113 10.83 10.62 -0.28
C ASP A 113 9.89 11.37 0.69
N ASP A 114 9.51 10.71 1.80
CA ASP A 114 8.66 11.26 2.87
C ASP A 114 7.23 11.65 2.43
N LYS A 115 6.76 11.10 1.30
CA LYS A 115 5.44 11.37 0.71
C LYS A 115 4.46 10.22 0.94
N HIS A 116 3.20 10.49 0.59
CA HIS A 116 2.12 9.51 0.53
C HIS A 116 1.95 8.75 1.85
N TYR A 117 2.21 7.43 1.90
CA TYR A 117 2.01 6.64 3.12
C TYR A 117 3.11 6.83 4.17
N HIS A 118 4.10 7.69 3.94
CA HIS A 118 5.23 7.85 4.85
C HIS A 118 4.84 8.04 6.32
N ASN A 119 3.89 8.95 6.60
CA ASN A 119 3.51 9.25 7.98
C ASN A 119 2.77 8.08 8.64
N ILE A 120 1.72 7.57 8.00
CA ILE A 120 0.96 6.44 8.53
C ILE A 120 1.80 5.16 8.63
N PHE A 121 2.76 4.94 7.72
CA PHE A 121 3.64 3.78 7.77
C PHE A 121 4.62 3.84 8.96
N LYS A 122 5.12 5.04 9.34
CA LYS A 122 5.87 5.21 10.59
C LYS A 122 5.02 4.84 11.80
N GLU A 123 3.75 5.23 11.82
CA GLU A 123 2.83 4.92 12.92
C GLU A 123 2.52 3.44 13.00
N LEU A 124 2.26 2.79 11.85
CA LEU A 124 2.09 1.35 11.77
C LEU A 124 3.30 0.63 12.37
N ILE A 125 4.52 0.97 11.96
CA ILE A 125 5.74 0.35 12.52
C ILE A 125 5.86 0.57 14.03
N LYS A 126 5.55 1.79 14.52
CA LYS A 126 5.61 2.12 15.96
C LYS A 126 4.52 1.43 16.78
N SER A 127 3.39 1.06 16.17
CA SER A 127 2.27 0.40 16.87
C SER A 127 2.65 -0.95 17.49
N GLY A 128 3.69 -1.62 16.97
CA GLY A 128 4.10 -2.96 17.40
C GLY A 128 3.19 -4.09 16.91
N LEU A 129 2.12 -3.78 16.16
CA LEU A 129 1.23 -4.77 15.55
C LEU A 129 1.95 -5.60 14.47
N ASP A 130 1.36 -6.74 14.08
CA ASP A 130 1.91 -7.47 12.94
C ASP A 130 1.58 -6.71 11.65
N ILE A 131 2.57 -6.55 10.77
CA ILE A 131 2.42 -5.82 9.51
C ILE A 131 2.86 -6.74 8.38
N VAL A 132 2.08 -6.75 7.31
CA VAL A 132 2.43 -7.39 6.05
C VAL A 132 2.41 -6.31 4.98
N PHE A 133 3.54 -6.03 4.36
CA PHE A 133 3.59 -5.05 3.28
C PHE A 133 4.38 -5.51 2.08
N THR A 134 4.13 -4.87 0.92
CA THR A 134 4.89 -5.14 -0.29
C THR A 134 5.86 -4.01 -0.62
N VAL A 135 6.98 -4.39 -1.21
CA VAL A 135 8.01 -3.47 -1.71
C VAL A 135 8.68 -4.07 -2.93
N ARG A 136 9.05 -3.25 -3.91
CA ARG A 136 9.84 -3.74 -5.04
C ARG A 136 11.23 -4.20 -4.59
N THR A 137 11.76 -5.24 -5.24
CA THR A 137 13.06 -5.83 -4.86
C THR A 137 14.21 -4.84 -4.88
N ASP A 138 14.21 -3.89 -5.81
CA ASP A 138 15.23 -2.84 -5.94
C ASP A 138 15.15 -1.75 -4.83
N LEU A 139 14.05 -1.70 -4.08
CA LEU A 139 13.82 -0.72 -3.01
C LEU A 139 13.89 -1.35 -1.61
N LEU A 140 13.98 -2.67 -1.52
CA LEU A 140 13.88 -3.42 -0.26
C LEU A 140 14.86 -2.92 0.80
N ASP A 141 16.15 -2.88 0.48
CA ASP A 141 17.19 -2.51 1.44
C ASP A 141 17.06 -1.04 1.88
N GLN A 142 16.63 -0.17 0.96
CA GLN A 142 16.40 1.25 1.24
C GLN A 142 15.23 1.43 2.22
N ILE A 143 14.13 0.69 2.03
CA ILE A 143 12.97 0.72 2.93
C ILE A 143 13.33 0.16 4.30
N ILE A 144 14.01 -0.99 4.37
CA ILE A 144 14.47 -1.58 5.64
C ILE A 144 15.32 -0.57 6.41
N LYS A 145 16.29 0.05 5.73
CA LYS A 145 17.18 1.06 6.33
C LYS A 145 16.41 2.29 6.78
N LYS A 146 15.56 2.87 5.92
CA LYS A 146 14.82 4.11 6.20
C LYS A 146 13.96 3.99 7.45
N TYR A 147 13.27 2.86 7.59
CA TYR A 147 12.33 2.64 8.69
C TYR A 147 12.92 1.83 9.85
N ASN A 148 14.23 1.55 9.83
CA ASN A 148 14.93 0.79 10.87
C ASN A 148 14.23 -0.53 11.22
N ILE A 149 13.77 -1.26 10.20
CA ILE A 149 13.03 -2.51 10.37
C ILE A 149 14.01 -3.61 10.78
N LYS A 150 13.85 -4.14 11.99
CA LYS A 150 14.70 -5.19 12.54
C LYS A 150 14.10 -6.57 12.25
N GLU A 151 14.95 -7.49 11.79
CA GLU A 151 14.63 -8.92 11.58
C GLU A 151 13.30 -9.17 10.81
N PRO A 152 13.08 -8.52 9.65
CA PRO A 152 11.85 -8.75 8.90
C PRO A 152 11.80 -10.17 8.34
N LYS A 153 10.60 -10.77 8.32
CA LYS A 153 10.35 -11.96 7.52
C LYS A 153 10.21 -11.55 6.06
N ILE A 154 11.16 -11.95 5.20
CA ILE A 154 11.13 -11.61 3.78
C ILE A 154 10.55 -12.78 2.98
N ILE A 155 9.56 -12.49 2.12
CA ILE A 155 8.95 -13.43 1.18
C ILE A 155 9.23 -12.91 -0.23
N ARG A 156 9.88 -13.72 -1.07
CA ARG A 156 10.20 -13.35 -2.47
C ARG A 156 9.18 -13.97 -3.43
N ILE A 157 8.64 -13.15 -4.32
CA ILE A 157 7.68 -13.50 -5.37
C ILE A 157 8.27 -13.19 -6.74
#